data_AF-A0A519K2P8-F1
#
_entry.id   AF-A0A519K2P8-F1
#
_cell.length_a   1.000
_cell.length_b   1.000
_cell.length_c   1.000
_cell.angle_alpha   90.00
_cell.angle_beta   90.00
_cell.angle_gamma   90.00
#
_symmetry.space_group_name_H-M   'P 1'
#
loop_
_entity.id
_entity.type
_entity.pdbx_description
1 polymer ?
#
loop_
_entity_poly.entity_id
_entity_poly.type
_entity_poly.pdbx_seq_one_letter_code
_entity_poly.pdbx_strand_id
1 'polypeptide(L)'
;MRNSLYLTTLGILIISCGPQQKSVKSKTTSVSPVPKTVVQVKKPEIKQADGEYYKVNIADIAKNDNTVSYGSIVSANPAGFKVVKTYFPSIGQNFRQRYVILHYTVLDDEKSISTLTQQSVSAHYLVNTLSDKEIYQLVDENKRSYHAGVSNWRKDQNLNDTSIGIEIVNMGYTVDSTGYRVFTPYPEDQIKKVAALVKDLVTRYNIQPTNVLAHS
;
A
#
# COMPACT_ATOMS: atom_id res chain seq x y z
N MET A 1 -12.91 55.13 -16.74
CA MET A 1 -13.40 54.96 -18.12
C MET A 1 -13.62 53.47 -18.35
N ARG A 2 -14.82 53.10 -18.84
CA ARG A 2 -15.27 51.72 -19.13
C ARG A 2 -14.47 51.10 -20.28
N ASN A 3 -14.29 49.78 -20.23
CA ASN A 3 -14.59 48.81 -21.31
C ASN A 3 -14.18 47.41 -20.85
N SER A 4 -15.13 46.53 -20.50
CA SER A 4 -15.96 45.64 -21.33
C SER A 4 -15.28 44.30 -21.68
N LEU A 5 -15.93 43.23 -21.21
CA LEU A 5 -15.64 41.82 -21.44
C LEU A 5 -15.70 41.41 -22.91
N TYR A 6 -14.93 40.38 -23.27
CA TYR A 6 -15.34 39.41 -24.28
C TYR A 6 -15.11 37.98 -23.76
N LEU A 7 -16.22 37.26 -23.55
CA LEU A 7 -16.25 35.80 -23.54
C LEU A 7 -16.21 35.31 -25.00
N THR A 8 -15.37 34.32 -25.29
CA THR A 8 -15.61 33.38 -26.39
C THR A 8 -15.27 31.97 -25.94
N THR A 9 -16.31 31.19 -25.65
CA THR A 9 -16.29 29.74 -25.51
C THR A 9 -16.09 29.11 -26.89
N LEU A 10 -15.07 28.25 -27.05
CA LEU A 10 -14.95 27.39 -28.24
C LEU A 10 -14.96 25.93 -27.77
N GLY A 11 -16.14 25.32 -27.84
CA GLY A 11 -16.30 23.88 -27.67
C GLY A 11 -15.97 23.17 -28.98
N ILE A 12 -15.09 22.17 -28.93
CA ILE A 12 -14.85 21.25 -30.05
C ILE A 12 -15.28 19.86 -29.57
N LEU A 13 -16.44 19.42 -30.05
CA LEU A 13 -16.88 18.02 -30.03
C LEU A 13 -16.17 17.30 -31.18
N ILE A 14 -15.38 16.27 -30.87
CA ILE A 14 -14.86 15.35 -31.89
C ILE A 14 -15.64 14.03 -31.74
N ILE A 15 -16.60 13.83 -32.63
CA ILE A 15 -17.31 12.57 -32.81
C ILE A 15 -16.47 11.72 -33.76
N SER A 16 -15.88 10.64 -33.24
CA SER A 16 -15.18 9.64 -34.05
C SER A 16 -16.00 8.36 -34.11
N CYS A 17 -16.69 8.15 -35.24
CA CYS A 17 -17.31 6.88 -35.60
C CYS A 17 -16.27 5.94 -36.22
N GLY A 18 -15.98 4.82 -35.55
CA GLY A 18 -15.22 3.70 -36.11
C GLY A 18 -16.14 2.53 -36.49
N PRO A 19 -15.88 1.81 -37.59
CA PRO A 19 -16.76 0.73 -38.07
C PRO A 19 -16.66 -0.54 -37.22
N GLN A 20 -17.82 -1.11 -36.87
CA GLN A 20 -17.97 -2.37 -36.14
C GLN A 20 -17.66 -3.57 -37.04
N GLN A 21 -16.63 -4.35 -36.71
CA GLN A 21 -16.43 -5.68 -37.27
C GLN A 21 -17.34 -6.69 -36.55
N LYS A 22 -18.12 -7.44 -37.34
CA LYS A 22 -18.92 -8.58 -36.89
C LYS A 22 -17.99 -9.74 -36.50
N SER A 23 -17.96 -10.11 -35.23
CA SER A 23 -17.40 -11.39 -34.78
C SER A 23 -18.51 -12.41 -34.54
N VAL A 24 -18.28 -13.60 -35.09
CA VAL A 24 -19.15 -14.78 -35.16
C VAL A 24 -19.58 -15.28 -33.77
N LYS A 25 -20.87 -15.61 -33.62
CA LYS A 25 -21.43 -16.26 -32.42
C LYS A 25 -20.97 -17.72 -32.35
N SER A 26 -20.10 -18.03 -31.39
CA SER A 26 -19.89 -19.38 -30.87
C SER A 26 -21.08 -19.75 -29.97
N LYS A 27 -21.80 -20.83 -30.31
CA LYS A 27 -22.77 -21.47 -29.41
C LYS A 27 -22.01 -22.27 -28.37
N THR A 28 -21.96 -21.78 -27.14
CA THR A 28 -21.60 -22.59 -25.98
C THR A 28 -22.83 -22.67 -25.07
N THR A 29 -23.30 -23.88 -24.84
CA THR A 29 -24.47 -24.23 -24.04
C THR A 29 -24.24 -23.79 -22.59
N SER A 30 -24.93 -22.75 -22.14
CA SER A 30 -24.92 -22.32 -20.73
C SER A 30 -25.83 -23.21 -19.91
N VAL A 31 -25.28 -24.06 -19.07
CA VAL A 31 -26.02 -24.71 -17.97
C VAL A 31 -26.13 -23.69 -16.85
N SER A 32 -27.35 -23.24 -16.55
CA SER A 32 -27.64 -22.32 -15.45
C SER A 32 -27.29 -22.95 -14.10
N PRO A 33 -26.54 -22.27 -13.21
CA PRO A 33 -26.37 -22.73 -11.83
C PRO A 33 -27.66 -22.51 -11.04
N VAL A 34 -28.10 -23.54 -10.31
CA VAL A 34 -29.19 -23.47 -9.33
C VAL A 34 -28.85 -22.38 -8.28
N PRO A 35 -29.77 -21.46 -7.94
CA PRO A 35 -29.53 -20.48 -6.89
C PRO A 35 -29.33 -21.18 -5.55
N LYS A 36 -28.13 -21.07 -4.96
CA LYS A 36 -27.93 -21.41 -3.54
C LYS A 36 -28.64 -20.34 -2.71
N THR A 37 -29.59 -20.77 -1.89
CA THR A 37 -30.28 -19.93 -0.91
C THR A 37 -29.24 -19.29 0.01
N VAL A 38 -29.03 -17.98 -0.14
CA VAL A 38 -28.24 -17.19 0.82
C VAL A 38 -29.05 -17.16 2.10
N VAL A 39 -28.61 -17.92 3.11
CA VAL A 39 -29.16 -17.82 4.47
C VAL A 39 -28.88 -16.39 4.94
N GLN A 40 -29.91 -15.54 4.98
CA GLN A 40 -29.81 -14.22 5.58
C GLN A 40 -29.53 -14.43 7.07
N VAL A 41 -28.27 -14.23 7.48
CA VAL A 41 -27.90 -14.17 8.88
C VAL A 41 -28.62 -12.98 9.49
N LYS A 42 -29.64 -13.26 10.32
CA LYS A 42 -30.45 -12.25 10.99
C LYS A 42 -29.54 -11.39 11.87
N LYS A 43 -29.49 -10.09 11.60
CA LYS A 43 -28.73 -9.10 12.40
C LYS A 43 -29.15 -9.23 13.88
N PRO A 44 -28.21 -9.25 14.85
CA PRO A 44 -28.54 -9.38 16.26
C PRO A 44 -29.55 -8.33 16.70
N GLU A 45 -30.54 -8.74 17.48
CA GLU A 45 -31.58 -7.84 17.99
C GLU A 45 -30.98 -6.87 19.00
N ILE A 46 -31.30 -5.60 18.79
CA ILE A 46 -30.71 -4.44 19.44
C ILE A 46 -31.54 -4.14 20.71
N LYS A 47 -31.07 -4.59 21.89
CA LYS A 47 -31.75 -4.33 23.18
C LYS A 47 -31.31 -2.98 23.75
N GLN A 48 -32.17 -1.96 23.69
CA GLN A 48 -31.98 -0.71 24.43
C GLN A 48 -32.40 -0.94 25.88
N ALA A 49 -31.49 -0.78 26.83
CA ALA A 49 -31.81 -0.65 28.24
C ALA A 49 -31.17 0.63 28.75
N ASP A 50 -31.86 1.33 29.65
CA ASP A 50 -31.59 2.71 30.09
C ASP A 50 -30.09 3.02 30.28
N GLY A 51 -29.52 3.81 29.35
CA GLY A 51 -28.11 4.23 29.40
C GLY A 51 -27.07 3.18 29.02
N GLU A 52 -27.46 1.93 28.76
CA GLU A 52 -26.60 0.89 28.23
C GLU A 52 -26.60 0.90 26.70
N TYR A 53 -25.52 1.40 26.09
CA TYR A 53 -25.23 1.15 24.67
C TYR A 53 -25.13 -0.37 24.42
N TYR A 54 -25.52 -0.82 23.23
CA TYR A 54 -25.59 -2.25 22.89
C TYR A 54 -24.26 -2.99 23.08
N LYS A 55 -24.09 -3.79 24.13
CA LYS A 55 -22.85 -4.59 24.30
C LYS A 55 -22.77 -5.82 23.37
N VAL A 56 -23.65 -5.92 22.38
CA VAL A 56 -23.64 -6.98 21.36
C VAL A 56 -22.84 -6.49 20.17
N ASN A 57 -21.85 -7.26 19.73
CA ASN A 57 -21.12 -6.95 18.51
C ASN A 57 -22.05 -7.09 17.29
N ILE A 58 -22.46 -5.95 16.74
CA ILE A 58 -23.33 -5.87 15.56
C ILE A 58 -22.53 -5.73 14.25
N ALA A 59 -21.20 -5.68 14.33
CA ALA A 59 -20.33 -5.59 13.18
C ALA A 59 -19.97 -7.00 12.67
N ASP A 60 -19.99 -7.15 11.35
CA ASP A 60 -19.58 -8.36 10.68
C ASP A 60 -18.12 -8.22 10.27
N ILE A 61 -17.21 -8.85 11.02
CA ILE A 61 -15.77 -8.73 10.79
C ILE A 61 -15.34 -9.32 9.44
N ALA A 62 -16.11 -10.25 8.87
CA ALA A 62 -15.83 -10.82 7.55
C ALA A 62 -16.12 -9.82 6.41
N LYS A 63 -16.86 -8.74 6.70
CA LYS A 63 -17.08 -7.62 5.76
C LYS A 63 -16.02 -6.52 5.89
N ASN A 64 -15.10 -6.66 6.83
CA ASN A 64 -14.01 -5.74 6.98
C ASN A 64 -12.91 -6.10 5.98
N ASP A 65 -12.31 -5.12 5.31
CA ASP A 65 -11.17 -5.31 4.39
C ASP A 65 -9.86 -5.53 5.17
N ASN A 66 -9.94 -6.36 6.21
CA ASN A 66 -8.83 -6.66 7.10
C ASN A 66 -8.08 -7.87 6.56
N THR A 67 -7.04 -7.64 5.78
CA THR A 67 -5.97 -8.62 5.61
C THR A 67 -5.23 -8.84 6.94
N VAL A 68 -4.56 -9.99 7.04
CA VAL A 68 -3.91 -10.46 8.28
C VAL A 68 -2.74 -9.54 8.65
N SER A 69 -2.94 -8.57 9.55
CA SER A 69 -1.81 -7.92 10.18
C SER A 69 -1.22 -8.86 11.23
N TYR A 70 0.05 -9.24 11.07
CA TYR A 70 0.81 -9.98 12.08
C TYR A 70 1.19 -9.10 13.30
N GLY A 71 0.78 -7.82 13.30
CA GLY A 71 1.09 -6.84 14.33
C GLY A 71 0.10 -6.82 15.50
N SER A 72 0.60 -6.38 16.67
CA SER A 72 -0.23 -6.09 17.83
C SER A 72 -1.15 -4.88 17.55
N ILE A 73 -2.41 -4.94 18.03
CA ILE A 73 -3.31 -3.77 17.99
C ILE A 73 -2.72 -2.66 18.85
N VAL A 74 -2.13 -1.64 18.21
CA VAL A 74 -1.72 -0.40 18.87
C VAL A 74 -2.96 0.27 19.44
N SER A 75 -2.99 0.48 20.75
CA SER A 75 -4.17 1.00 21.44
C SER A 75 -3.78 1.83 22.64
N ALA A 76 -4.60 2.83 22.97
CA ALA A 76 -4.38 3.68 24.12
C ALA A 76 -4.53 2.90 25.44
N ASN A 77 -3.76 3.32 26.45
CA ASN A 77 -3.86 2.84 27.83
C ASN A 77 -3.97 4.03 28.80
N PRO A 78 -5.10 4.77 28.77
CA PRO A 78 -5.31 5.93 29.64
C PRO A 78 -5.39 5.51 31.12
N ALA A 79 -4.72 6.25 32.00
CA ALA A 79 -4.77 5.99 33.43
C ALA A 79 -6.21 6.12 33.96
N GLY A 80 -6.66 5.14 34.75
CA GLY A 80 -8.00 5.14 35.34
C GLY A 80 -9.15 4.74 34.40
N PHE A 81 -8.88 4.47 33.12
CA PHE A 81 -9.91 4.09 32.15
C PHE A 81 -9.51 2.85 31.35
N LYS A 82 -10.49 2.01 31.02
CA LYS A 82 -10.29 0.80 30.21
C LYS A 82 -10.76 1.04 28.78
N VAL A 83 -9.87 0.91 27.81
CA VAL A 83 -10.23 0.85 26.39
C VAL A 83 -10.78 -0.54 26.08
N VAL A 84 -12.03 -0.60 25.62
CA VAL A 84 -12.71 -1.86 25.27
C VAL A 84 -12.78 -2.00 23.75
N LYS A 85 -12.38 -3.18 23.24
CA LYS A 85 -12.24 -3.47 21.80
C LYS A 85 -13.25 -4.49 21.28
N THR A 86 -14.13 -5.00 22.16
CA THR A 86 -14.92 -6.22 21.91
C THR A 86 -16.27 -5.97 21.24
N TYR A 87 -16.81 -4.75 21.33
CA TYR A 87 -18.22 -4.53 21.04
C TYR A 87 -18.48 -3.87 19.68
N PHE A 88 -17.63 -2.95 19.23
CA PHE A 88 -17.97 -2.10 18.08
C PHE A 88 -16.80 -1.87 17.11
N PRO A 89 -16.24 -2.92 16.48
CA PRO A 89 -15.28 -2.69 15.40
C PRO A 89 -15.96 -2.02 14.20
N SER A 90 -15.30 -1.03 13.59
CA SER A 90 -15.84 -0.32 12.41
C SER A 90 -15.59 -1.13 11.14
N ILE A 91 -16.60 -1.20 10.26
CA ILE A 91 -16.46 -1.75 8.90
C ILE A 91 -15.74 -0.73 7.99
N GLY A 92 -15.96 0.56 8.21
CA GLY A 92 -15.35 1.62 7.41
C GLY A 92 -13.90 1.85 7.83
N GLN A 93 -12.99 1.04 7.31
CA GLN A 93 -11.54 1.19 7.49
C GLN A 93 -10.75 0.56 6.33
N ASN A 94 -9.48 0.91 6.24
CA ASN A 94 -8.47 0.29 5.40
C ASN A 94 -7.08 0.55 6.01
N PHE A 95 -6.02 0.05 5.37
CA PHE A 95 -4.65 0.29 5.80
C PHE A 95 -4.14 1.68 5.43
N ARG A 96 -3.26 2.22 6.29
CA ARG A 96 -2.52 3.46 6.00
C ARG A 96 -1.45 3.23 4.93
N GLN A 97 -0.86 2.04 4.92
CA GLN A 97 0.16 1.61 3.97
C GLN A 97 -0.52 1.32 2.62
N ARG A 98 -0.31 2.24 1.68
CA ARG A 98 -0.89 2.24 0.34
C ARG A 98 0.14 1.97 -0.75
N TYR A 99 1.44 2.11 -0.42
CA TYR A 99 2.56 2.00 -1.34
C TYR A 99 3.70 1.19 -0.75
N VAL A 100 4.45 0.54 -1.62
CA VAL A 100 5.81 0.06 -1.34
C VAL A 100 6.75 0.83 -2.26
N ILE A 101 7.80 1.43 -1.71
CA ILE A 101 8.79 2.17 -2.50
C ILE A 101 10.14 1.52 -2.32
N LEU A 102 10.77 1.15 -3.44
CA LEU A 102 12.07 0.52 -3.51
C LEU A 102 13.16 1.57 -3.73
N HIS A 103 14.22 1.44 -2.96
CA HIS A 103 15.39 2.32 -2.93
C HIS A 103 16.66 1.48 -3.06
N TYR A 104 17.75 2.15 -3.41
CA TYR A 104 19.08 1.58 -3.29
C TYR A 104 19.97 2.54 -2.50
N THR A 105 20.86 1.98 -1.68
CA THR A 105 21.54 2.76 -0.64
C THR A 105 22.70 3.59 -1.16
N VAL A 106 23.35 3.18 -2.26
CA VAL A 106 24.65 3.72 -2.73
C VAL A 106 25.76 3.53 -1.68
N LEU A 107 25.61 2.52 -0.82
CA LEU A 107 26.47 2.27 0.33
C LEU A 107 26.68 0.77 0.51
N ASP A 108 27.74 0.40 1.24
CA ASP A 108 27.94 -0.96 1.76
C ASP A 108 26.98 -1.24 2.94
N ASP A 109 26.94 -2.48 3.43
CA ASP A 109 26.02 -2.89 4.51
C ASP A 109 26.22 -2.07 5.80
N GLU A 110 27.46 -1.88 6.24
CA GLU A 110 27.78 -1.16 7.49
C GLU A 110 27.36 0.31 7.42
N LYS A 111 27.68 1.00 6.31
CA LYS A 111 27.27 2.38 6.08
C LYS A 111 25.77 2.52 5.89
N SER A 112 25.13 1.54 5.25
CA SER A 112 23.67 1.53 5.09
C SER A 112 22.96 1.44 6.45
N ILE A 113 23.41 0.52 7.31
CA ILE A 113 22.86 0.34 8.66
C ILE A 113 23.05 1.62 9.48
N SER A 114 24.27 2.14 9.57
CA SER A 114 24.56 3.35 10.36
C SER A 114 23.77 4.57 9.85
N THR A 115 23.68 4.77 8.53
CA THR A 115 22.93 5.88 7.93
C THR A 115 21.44 5.78 8.24
N LEU A 116 20.83 4.62 8.02
CA LEU A 116 19.38 4.43 8.15
C LEU A 116 18.88 4.32 9.61
N THR A 117 19.79 4.22 10.57
CA THR A 117 19.46 4.08 12.00
C THR A 117 19.92 5.25 12.86
N GLN A 118 20.97 5.97 12.47
CA GLN A 118 21.61 7.01 13.30
C GLN A 118 21.55 8.42 12.69
N GLN A 119 21.09 8.57 11.44
CA GLN A 119 21.01 9.87 10.77
C GLN A 119 19.55 10.30 10.53
N SER A 120 19.34 11.30 9.67
CA SER A 120 18.04 11.94 9.43
C SER A 120 17.13 11.18 8.46
N VAL A 121 17.61 10.10 7.86
CA VAL A 121 16.87 9.27 6.90
C VAL A 121 16.70 7.86 7.45
N SER A 122 15.61 7.18 7.07
CA SER A 122 15.33 5.82 7.53
C SER A 122 14.40 5.08 6.59
N ALA A 123 14.49 3.76 6.60
CA ALA A 123 13.60 2.87 5.86
C ALA A 123 12.88 1.92 6.83
N HIS A 124 11.80 1.29 6.37
CA HIS A 124 11.15 0.26 7.17
C HIS A 124 11.97 -1.02 7.15
N TYR A 125 12.50 -1.37 5.97
CA TYR A 125 13.31 -2.55 5.75
C TYR A 125 14.63 -2.23 5.08
N LEU A 126 15.68 -2.98 5.43
CA LEU A 126 16.97 -3.01 4.76
C LEU A 126 17.28 -4.45 4.31
N VAL A 127 17.54 -4.63 3.02
CA VAL A 127 17.96 -5.91 2.44
C VAL A 127 19.47 -5.91 2.25
N ASN A 128 20.17 -6.64 3.13
CA ASN A 128 21.63 -6.77 3.15
C ASN A 128 22.19 -7.56 1.94
N THR A 129 23.51 -7.56 1.77
CA THR A 129 24.21 -8.31 0.71
C THR A 129 24.57 -9.75 1.09
N LEU A 130 24.37 -10.15 2.35
CA LEU A 130 24.73 -11.46 2.86
C LEU A 130 23.85 -12.56 2.25
N SER A 131 24.45 -13.71 1.91
CA SER A 131 23.75 -14.93 1.45
C SER A 131 23.04 -15.68 2.60
N ASP A 132 22.42 -14.94 3.52
CA ASP A 132 21.57 -15.46 4.57
C ASP A 132 20.08 -15.32 4.18
N LYS A 133 19.18 -15.59 5.13
CA LYS A 133 17.73 -15.40 4.95
C LYS A 133 17.21 -14.22 5.76
N GLU A 134 18.08 -13.29 6.13
CA GLU A 134 17.74 -12.14 6.98
C GLU A 134 17.36 -10.93 6.14
N ILE A 135 16.36 -10.21 6.65
CA ILE A 135 15.93 -8.89 6.20
C ILE A 135 15.77 -8.07 7.48
N TYR A 136 16.42 -6.93 7.55
CA TYR A 136 16.40 -6.11 8.76
C TYR A 136 15.18 -5.18 8.75
N GLN A 137 14.35 -5.26 9.78
CA GLN A 137 13.31 -4.27 10.03
C GLN A 137 13.88 -3.15 10.92
N LEU A 138 13.98 -1.94 10.38
CA LEU A 138 14.54 -0.78 11.08
C LEU A 138 13.45 0.10 11.70
N VAL A 139 12.28 0.17 11.06
CA VAL A 139 11.12 0.95 11.52
C VAL A 139 9.86 0.07 11.45
N ASP A 140 9.07 0.08 12.53
CA ASP A 140 7.74 -0.55 12.59
C ASP A 140 6.85 -0.01 11.46
N GLU A 141 6.16 -0.87 10.73
CA GLU A 141 5.30 -0.49 9.59
C GLU A 141 4.15 0.47 9.98
N ASN A 142 3.75 0.52 11.26
CA ASN A 142 2.76 1.48 11.78
C ASN A 142 3.37 2.85 12.13
N LYS A 143 4.69 2.98 12.07
CA LYS A 143 5.40 4.25 12.20
C LYS A 143 5.78 4.77 10.82
N ARG A 144 6.09 6.06 10.75
CA ARG A 144 6.58 6.72 9.54
C ARG A 144 8.09 6.60 9.48
N SER A 145 8.64 5.92 8.47
CA SER A 145 10.07 6.04 8.12
C SER A 145 10.30 7.23 7.17
N TYR A 146 11.53 7.75 7.10
CA TYR A 146 11.89 8.97 6.35
C TYR A 146 12.71 8.59 5.11
N HIS A 147 12.05 8.09 4.07
CA HIS A 147 12.71 7.51 2.88
C HIS A 147 12.34 8.20 1.57
N ALA A 148 11.07 8.54 1.35
CA ALA A 148 10.57 9.08 0.09
C ALA A 148 10.88 10.58 -0.09
N GLY A 149 11.08 11.33 0.99
CA GLY A 149 11.29 12.78 0.95
C GLY A 149 10.11 13.54 0.33
N VAL A 150 10.41 14.66 -0.34
CA VAL A 150 9.43 15.39 -1.17
C VAL A 150 9.05 14.49 -2.35
N SER A 151 7.83 13.98 -2.34
CA SER A 151 7.40 12.90 -3.23
C SER A 151 5.94 13.07 -3.64
N ASN A 152 5.62 12.65 -4.85
CA ASN A 152 4.27 12.64 -5.40
C ASN A 152 4.07 11.40 -6.27
N TRP A 153 2.92 10.75 -6.13
CA TRP A 153 2.49 9.72 -7.06
C TRP A 153 1.00 9.88 -7.35
N ARG A 154 0.68 10.17 -8.62
CA ARG A 154 -0.66 10.57 -9.05
C ARG A 154 -1.15 11.78 -8.25
N LYS A 155 -2.21 11.63 -7.46
CA LYS A 155 -2.81 12.70 -6.64
C LYS A 155 -2.29 12.74 -5.21
N ASP A 156 -1.49 11.75 -4.81
CA ASP A 156 -0.99 11.61 -3.45
C ASP A 156 0.40 12.25 -3.35
N GLN A 157 0.65 12.96 -2.24
CA GLN A 157 1.90 13.67 -1.96
C GLN A 157 2.46 13.20 -0.61
N ASN A 158 3.72 13.51 -0.30
CA ASN A 158 4.38 13.17 0.96
C ASN A 158 4.30 11.66 1.28
N LEU A 159 4.78 10.84 0.35
CA LEU A 159 4.50 9.41 0.36
C LEU A 159 4.99 8.67 1.61
N ASN A 160 5.99 9.20 2.34
CA ASN A 160 6.41 8.71 3.66
C ASN A 160 5.23 8.40 4.60
N ASP A 161 4.14 9.16 4.53
CA ASP A 161 2.99 9.01 5.43
C ASP A 161 2.14 7.76 5.14
N THR A 162 2.26 7.21 3.93
CA THR A 162 1.41 6.12 3.43
C THR A 162 2.20 5.03 2.70
N SER A 163 3.53 5.00 2.84
CA SER A 163 4.39 4.03 2.16
C SER A 163 5.26 3.25 3.12
N ILE A 164 5.56 2.01 2.72
CA ILE A 164 6.65 1.22 3.28
C ILE A 164 7.87 1.39 2.38
N GLY A 165 8.96 1.86 2.97
CA GLY A 165 10.26 2.03 2.32
C GLY A 165 11.14 0.80 2.51
N ILE A 166 11.66 0.27 1.40
CA ILE A 166 12.64 -0.82 1.39
C ILE A 166 13.93 -0.29 0.76
N GLU A 167 14.99 -0.29 1.54
CA GLU A 167 16.34 -0.01 1.08
C GLU A 167 17.05 -1.31 0.73
N ILE A 168 17.70 -1.35 -0.43
CA ILE A 168 18.43 -2.51 -0.91
C ILE A 168 19.90 -2.12 -1.01
N VAL A 169 20.77 -2.81 -0.28
CA VAL A 169 22.20 -2.48 -0.28
C VAL A 169 22.78 -2.72 -1.67
N ASN A 170 23.19 -1.63 -2.33
CA ASN A 170 23.77 -1.67 -3.68
C ASN A 170 24.58 -0.40 -3.92
N MET A 171 25.72 -0.53 -4.59
CA MET A 171 26.66 0.58 -4.84
C MET A 171 26.19 1.59 -5.89
N GLY A 172 25.01 1.40 -6.48
CA GLY A 172 24.44 2.29 -7.49
C GLY A 172 25.10 2.09 -8.85
N TYR A 173 25.62 3.17 -9.43
CA TYR A 173 26.23 3.14 -10.76
C TYR A 173 27.59 3.82 -10.78
N THR A 174 28.44 3.39 -11.71
CA THR A 174 29.60 4.15 -12.17
C THR A 174 29.30 4.78 -13.54
N VAL A 175 30.13 5.73 -13.96
CA VAL A 175 30.04 6.34 -15.30
C VAL A 175 31.20 5.82 -16.13
N ASP A 176 30.91 5.26 -17.30
CA ASP A 176 31.94 4.76 -18.21
C ASP A 176 32.63 5.88 -19.00
N SER A 177 33.63 5.52 -19.82
CA SER A 177 34.38 6.47 -20.65
C SER A 177 33.53 7.19 -21.70
N THR A 178 32.33 6.69 -21.99
CA THR A 178 31.36 7.30 -22.91
C THR A 178 30.32 8.18 -22.21
N GLY A 179 30.36 8.27 -20.88
CA GLY A 179 29.45 9.08 -20.08
C GLY A 179 28.14 8.37 -19.71
N TYR A 180 27.99 7.08 -20.00
CA TYR A 180 26.79 6.32 -19.66
C TYR A 180 26.89 5.73 -18.25
N ARG A 181 25.72 5.63 -17.59
CA ARG A 181 25.61 5.00 -16.27
C ARG A 181 25.65 3.48 -16.43
N VAL A 182 26.55 2.84 -15.72
CA VAL A 182 26.66 1.38 -15.60
C VAL A 182 26.27 1.00 -14.18
N PHE A 183 25.09 0.41 -14.02
CA PHE A 183 24.55 0.03 -12.71
C PHE A 183 25.14 -1.28 -12.21
N THR A 184 25.38 -1.35 -10.91
CA THR A 184 25.83 -2.56 -10.22
C THR A 184 24.67 -3.56 -10.17
N PRO A 185 24.82 -4.78 -10.69
CA PRO A 185 23.76 -5.78 -10.66
C PRO A 185 23.44 -6.20 -9.22
N TYR A 186 22.19 -6.57 -8.99
CA TYR A 186 21.75 -7.15 -7.73
C TYR A 186 22.03 -8.66 -7.72
N PRO A 187 22.62 -9.22 -6.64
CA PRO A 187 22.71 -10.66 -6.45
C PRO A 187 21.34 -11.34 -6.46
N GLU A 188 21.26 -12.57 -6.97
CA GLU A 188 20.00 -13.32 -7.09
C GLU A 188 19.30 -13.52 -5.74
N ASP A 189 20.07 -13.79 -4.68
CA ASP A 189 19.53 -13.96 -3.33
C ASP A 189 18.90 -12.67 -2.80
N GLN A 190 19.48 -11.51 -3.12
CA GLN A 190 18.93 -10.20 -2.76
C GLN A 190 17.60 -9.95 -3.49
N ILE A 191 17.52 -10.29 -4.78
CA ILE A 191 16.28 -10.22 -5.55
C ILE A 191 15.20 -11.14 -4.95
N LYS A 192 15.56 -12.37 -4.53
CA LYS A 192 14.63 -13.29 -3.85
C LYS A 192 14.12 -12.74 -2.53
N LYS A 193 14.99 -12.13 -1.71
CA LYS A 193 14.61 -11.46 -0.45
C LYS A 193 13.60 -10.33 -0.72
N VAL A 194 13.89 -9.45 -1.68
CA VAL A 194 13.00 -8.35 -2.06
C VAL A 194 11.67 -8.89 -2.57
N ALA A 195 11.67 -9.88 -3.46
CA ALA A 195 10.45 -10.46 -4.02
C ALA A 195 9.56 -11.09 -2.94
N ALA A 196 10.15 -11.84 -2.01
CA ALA A 196 9.41 -12.43 -0.89
C ALA A 196 8.81 -11.36 0.02
N LEU A 197 9.58 -10.33 0.37
CA LEU A 197 9.13 -9.22 1.21
C LEU A 197 8.01 -8.42 0.54
N VAL A 198 8.20 -7.96 -0.69
CA VAL A 198 7.18 -7.18 -1.42
C VAL A 198 5.89 -7.98 -1.59
N LYS A 199 5.99 -9.29 -1.88
CA LYS A 199 4.81 -10.16 -2.01
C LYS A 199 4.02 -10.25 -0.70
N ASP A 200 4.70 -10.39 0.43
CA ASP A 200 4.06 -10.35 1.75
C ASP A 200 3.35 -9.02 1.97
N LEU A 201 4.06 -7.90 1.83
CA LEU A 201 3.52 -6.54 2.05
C LEU A 201 2.30 -6.26 1.17
N VAL A 202 2.39 -6.58 -0.11
CA VAL A 202 1.32 -6.36 -1.08
C VAL A 202 0.08 -7.17 -0.73
N THR A 203 0.25 -8.43 -0.38
CA THR A 203 -0.86 -9.31 0.00
C THR A 203 -1.47 -8.86 1.33
N ARG A 204 -0.62 -8.52 2.30
CA ARG A 204 -0.99 -8.21 3.68
C ARG A 204 -1.58 -6.82 3.88
N TYR A 205 -1.31 -5.87 3.00
CA TYR A 205 -1.90 -4.52 3.04
C TYR A 205 -2.87 -4.27 1.89
N ASN A 206 -3.16 -5.29 1.07
CA ASN A 206 -3.97 -5.17 -0.14
C ASN A 206 -3.50 -4.03 -1.06
N ILE A 207 -2.18 -3.89 -1.21
CA ILE A 207 -1.57 -2.81 -1.99
C ILE A 207 -1.71 -3.14 -3.48
N GLN A 208 -2.26 -2.20 -4.25
CA GLN A 208 -2.39 -2.41 -5.69
C GLN A 208 -1.00 -2.56 -6.35
N PRO A 209 -0.82 -3.45 -7.35
CA PRO A 209 0.47 -3.63 -8.01
C PRO A 209 1.07 -2.32 -8.56
N THR A 210 0.23 -1.40 -9.03
CA THR A 210 0.66 -0.08 -9.54
C THR A 210 1.11 0.91 -8.46
N ASN A 211 1.15 0.48 -7.20
CA ASN A 211 1.65 1.22 -6.04
C ASN A 211 2.92 0.59 -5.46
N VAL A 212 3.51 -0.38 -6.16
CA VAL A 212 4.91 -0.79 -5.95
C VAL A 212 5.77 0.06 -6.87
N LEU A 213 6.55 0.97 -6.30
CA LEU A 213 7.21 2.05 -7.00
C LEU A 213 8.72 1.99 -6.81
N ALA A 214 9.47 2.49 -7.79
CA ALA A 214 10.83 2.96 -7.56
C ALA A 214 10.79 4.38 -6.96
N HIS A 215 11.86 4.82 -6.31
CA HIS A 215 11.96 6.20 -5.82
C HIS A 215 12.09 7.24 -6.94
N SER A 216 12.67 6.85 -8.08
CA SER A 216 12.98 7.72 -9.23
C SER A 216 11.78 8.43 -9.84
#